data_AF-A0A3L6VA05-F1
#
_entry.id   AF-A0A3L6VA05-F1
#
_cell.length_a   1.000
_cell.length_b   1.000
_cell.length_c   1.000
_cell.angle_alpha   90.00
_cell.angle_beta   90.00
_cell.angle_gamma   90.00
#
_symmetry.space_group_name_H-M   'P 1'
#
loop_
_entity.id
_entity.type
_entity.pdbx_description
1 polymer ?
#
loop_
_entity_poly.entity_id
_entity_poly.type
_entity_poly.pdbx_seq_one_letter_code
_entity_poly.pdbx_strand_id
1 'polypeptide(L)'
;MTDCCPCAPLSDTMSRITKHHKVYGWMLGVVYTAALVAPPLLVITQARSSWAWVAVLVAFLVLAALVVTAARYQVRSFFGIPGNPAEDCFFSCFCMPYTIAQMKAQVEDVPVTDISSLPAYQA
;
A
#
# COMPACT_ATOMS: atom_id res chain seq x y z
N MET A 1 0.27 2.62 -17.16
CA MET A 1 -1.17 2.28 -17.06
C MET A 1 -1.60 2.64 -15.65
N THR A 2 -2.51 3.59 -15.51
CA THR A 2 -3.07 3.99 -14.23
C THR A 2 -4.15 2.95 -13.92
N ASP A 3 -3.78 1.88 -13.23
CA ASP A 3 -4.76 0.89 -12.81
C ASP A 3 -5.77 1.60 -11.90
N CYS A 4 -7.06 1.58 -12.27
CA CYS A 4 -8.15 2.29 -11.58
C CYS A 4 -8.28 1.96 -10.08
N CYS A 5 -7.55 0.95 -9.59
CA CYS A 5 -7.47 0.60 -8.18
C CYS A 5 -6.02 0.19 -7.83
N PRO A 6 -5.30 0.96 -6.98
CA PRO A 6 -3.91 0.66 -6.63
C PRO A 6 -3.75 -0.65 -5.81
N CYS A 7 -4.84 -1.25 -5.35
CA CYS A 7 -4.85 -2.51 -4.60
C CYS A 7 -4.52 -3.74 -5.46
N ALA A 8 -4.96 -3.78 -6.72
CA ALA A 8 -4.70 -4.89 -7.62
C ALA A 8 -3.20 -5.04 -7.95
N PRO A 9 -2.49 -4.00 -8.46
CA PRO A 9 -1.06 -4.11 -8.73
C PRO A 9 -0.26 -4.36 -7.45
N LEU A 10 -0.68 -3.82 -6.30
CA LEU A 10 -0.02 -4.12 -5.04
C LEU A 10 -0.21 -5.60 -4.64
N SER A 11 -1.41 -6.16 -4.75
CA SER A 11 -1.67 -7.57 -4.42
C SER A 11 -0.89 -8.52 -5.32
N ASP A 12 -0.77 -8.20 -6.60
CA ASP A 12 -0.03 -8.98 -7.59
C ASP A 12 1.46 -8.95 -7.27
N THR A 13 2.01 -7.75 -7.03
CA THR A 13 3.41 -7.57 -6.62
C THR A 13 3.73 -8.37 -5.35
N MET A 14 2.86 -8.29 -4.34
CA MET A 14 3.08 -9.00 -3.08
C MET A 14 2.91 -10.52 -3.21
N SER A 15 2.13 -11.02 -4.18
CA SER A 15 1.90 -12.46 -4.38
C SER A 15 3.17 -13.24 -4.70
N ARG A 16 4.16 -12.55 -5.28
CA ARG A 16 5.46 -13.09 -5.67
C ARG A 16 6.47 -13.13 -4.53
N ILE A 17 6.21 -12.40 -3.43
CA ILE A 17 7.18 -12.17 -2.35
C ILE A 17 6.67 -12.69 -1.01
N THR A 18 5.35 -12.71 -0.80
CA THR A 18 4.77 -13.10 0.49
C THR A 18 3.50 -13.95 0.36
N LYS A 19 3.37 -14.90 1.28
CA LYS A 19 2.15 -15.69 1.48
C LYS A 19 0.94 -14.81 1.85
N HIS A 20 1.18 -13.66 2.50
CA HIS A 20 0.13 -12.76 2.98
C HIS A 20 -0.25 -11.67 1.97
N HIS A 21 0.00 -11.86 0.68
CA HIS A 21 -0.26 -10.87 -0.37
C HIS A 21 -1.70 -10.35 -0.41
N LYS A 22 -2.68 -11.23 -0.13
CA LYS A 22 -4.10 -10.85 -0.03
C LYS A 22 -4.34 -9.82 1.06
N VAL A 23 -3.61 -9.88 2.17
CA VAL A 23 -3.75 -8.98 3.32
C VAL A 23 -3.37 -7.55 2.91
N TYR A 24 -2.23 -7.37 2.24
CA TYR A 24 -1.79 -6.06 1.76
C TYR A 24 -2.77 -5.46 0.74
N GLY A 25 -3.25 -6.28 -0.21
CA GLY A 25 -4.27 -5.86 -1.18
C GLY A 25 -5.59 -5.46 -0.51
N TRP A 26 -6.07 -6.25 0.45
CA TRP A 26 -7.30 -5.95 1.20
C TRP A 26 -7.17 -4.70 2.05
N MET A 27 -6.07 -4.55 2.79
CA MET A 27 -5.81 -3.36 3.62
C MET A 27 -5.81 -2.10 2.75
N LEU A 28 -5.10 -2.12 1.62
CA LEU A 28 -5.08 -0.97 0.72
C LEU A 28 -6.47 -0.70 0.10
N GLY A 29 -7.19 -1.76 -0.29
CA GLY A 29 -8.55 -1.63 -0.81
C GLY A 29 -9.53 -1.02 0.20
N VAL A 30 -9.52 -1.48 1.44
CA VAL A 30 -10.39 -0.95 2.52
C VAL A 30 -10.05 0.50 2.82
N VAL A 31 -8.76 0.85 2.95
CA VAL A 31 -8.35 2.23 3.25
C VAL A 31 -8.72 3.17 2.09
N TYR A 32 -8.50 2.75 0.84
CA TYR A 32 -8.81 3.58 -0.33
C TYR A 32 -10.32 3.77 -0.53
N THR A 33 -11.12 2.72 -0.31
CA THR A 33 -12.59 2.82 -0.34
C THR A 33 -13.13 3.69 0.79
N ALA A 34 -12.60 3.55 2.01
CA ALA A 34 -12.95 4.42 3.13
C ALA A 34 -12.59 5.88 2.87
N ALA A 35 -11.43 6.17 2.24
CA ALA A 35 -11.03 7.52 1.86
C ALA A 35 -12.01 8.19 0.87
N LEU A 36 -12.65 7.41 -0.02
CA LEU A 36 -13.63 7.91 -0.98
C LEU A 36 -15.03 8.08 -0.38
N VAL A 37 -15.40 7.24 0.58
CA VAL A 37 -16.76 7.18 1.15
C VAL A 37 -16.90 8.06 2.40
N ALA A 38 -15.86 8.21 3.21
CA ALA A 38 -15.92 9.00 4.44
C ALA A 38 -16.21 10.51 4.23
N PRO A 39 -15.59 11.20 3.24
CA PRO A 39 -15.87 12.61 3.00
C PRO A 39 -17.34 12.93 2.65
N PRO A 40 -18.00 12.25 1.70
CA PRO A 40 -19.41 12.51 1.42
C PRO A 40 -20.32 12.18 2.61
N LEU A 41 -20.01 11.15 3.41
CA LEU A 41 -20.75 10.85 4.64
C LEU A 41 -20.66 11.98 5.69
N LEU A 42 -19.46 12.55 5.87
CA LEU A 42 -19.25 13.69 6.78
C LEU A 42 -19.97 14.96 6.30
N VAL A 43 -20.06 15.16 4.98
CA VAL A 43 -20.83 16.27 4.38
C VAL A 43 -22.33 16.08 4.60
N ILE A 44 -22.86 14.87 4.39
CA ILE A 44 -24.28 14.55 4.56
C ILE A 44 -24.72 14.68 6.03
N THR A 45 -23.86 14.31 6.97
CA THR A 45 -24.18 14.30 8.42
C THR A 45 -24.09 15.69 9.09
N GLN A 46 -23.84 16.77 8.34
CA GLN A 46 -23.81 18.16 8.83
C GLN A 46 -22.82 18.40 10.00
N ALA A 47 -21.81 17.54 10.18
CA ALA A 47 -20.71 17.73 11.12
C ALA A 47 -19.73 18.78 10.57
N ARG A 48 -20.20 20.03 10.51
CA ARG A 48 -19.60 21.13 9.73
C ARG A 48 -18.45 21.82 10.47
N SER A 49 -17.42 21.06 10.83
CA SER A 49 -16.09 21.63 11.06
C SER A 49 -15.33 21.61 9.73
N SER A 50 -14.89 22.78 9.25
CA SER A 50 -14.16 22.92 7.98
C SER A 50 -12.86 22.13 7.94
N TRP A 51 -12.33 21.70 9.09
CA TRP A 51 -11.09 20.93 9.20
C TRP A 51 -11.30 19.43 9.42
N ALA A 52 -12.50 19.00 9.84
CA ALA A 52 -12.75 17.59 10.16
C ALA A 52 -12.67 16.68 8.93
N TRP A 53 -13.26 17.08 7.81
CA TRP A 53 -13.20 16.31 6.56
C TRP A 53 -11.78 16.25 5.99
N VAL A 54 -10.99 17.33 6.13
CA VAL A 54 -9.57 17.37 5.75
C VAL A 54 -8.77 16.40 6.61
N ALA A 55 -8.95 16.45 7.95
CA ALA A 55 -8.26 15.57 8.87
C ALA A 55 -8.56 14.08 8.59
N VAL A 56 -9.81 13.75 8.26
CA VAL A 56 -10.22 12.39 7.90
C VAL A 56 -9.60 11.93 6.58
N LEU A 57 -9.59 12.78 5.55
CA LEU A 57 -8.90 12.48 4.29
C LEU A 57 -7.40 12.23 4.50
N VAL A 58 -6.74 13.13 5.23
CA VAL A 58 -5.30 13.01 5.53
C VAL A 58 -5.03 11.73 6.32
N ALA A 59 -5.85 11.38 7.32
CA ALA A 59 -5.69 10.16 8.09
C ALA A 59 -5.75 8.90 7.22
N PHE A 60 -6.71 8.81 6.29
CA PHE A 60 -6.80 7.67 5.37
C PHE A 60 -5.65 7.63 4.36
N LEU A 61 -5.19 8.78 3.87
CA LEU A 61 -4.00 8.84 2.99
C LEU A 61 -2.74 8.37 3.71
N VAL A 62 -2.54 8.76 4.97
CA VAL A 62 -1.43 8.29 5.81
C VAL A 62 -1.51 6.77 6.04
N LEU A 63 -2.71 6.25 6.35
CA LEU A 63 -2.90 4.80 6.49
C LEU A 63 -2.57 4.05 5.19
N ALA A 64 -2.96 4.58 4.03
CA ALA A 64 -2.65 3.98 2.73
C ALA A 64 -1.13 3.97 2.49
N ALA A 65 -0.45 5.08 2.80
CA ALA A 65 1.00 5.19 2.69
C ALA A 65 1.72 4.20 3.61
N LEU A 66 1.23 3.97 4.83
CA LEU A 66 1.80 2.97 5.75
C LEU A 66 1.69 1.55 5.19
N VAL A 67 0.55 1.18 4.58
CA VAL A 67 0.39 -0.13 3.93
C VAL A 67 1.40 -0.30 2.79
N VAL A 68 1.58 0.72 1.96
CA VAL A 68 2.56 0.70 0.86
C VAL A 68 4.00 0.67 1.37
N THR A 69 4.29 1.39 2.46
CA THR A 69 5.60 1.38 3.11
C THR A 69 5.93 -0.01 3.65
N ALA A 70 4.97 -0.67 4.31
CA ALA A 70 5.13 -2.04 4.78
C ALA A 70 5.38 -3.01 3.62
N ALA A 71 4.63 -2.88 2.52
CA ALA A 71 4.85 -3.67 1.32
C ALA A 71 6.25 -3.44 0.72
N ARG A 72 6.70 -2.18 0.65
CA ARG A 72 8.02 -1.81 0.17
C ARG A 72 9.13 -2.35 1.05
N TYR A 73 8.96 -2.31 2.37
CA TYR A 73 9.89 -2.92 3.30
C TYR A 73 10.06 -4.42 3.04
N GLN A 74 8.96 -5.14 2.78
CA GLN A 74 9.02 -6.56 2.43
C GLN A 74 9.76 -6.82 1.12
N VAL A 75 9.49 -6.03 0.08
CA VAL A 75 10.23 -6.10 -1.19
C VAL A 75 11.73 -5.89 -0.96
N ARG A 76 12.11 -4.88 -0.17
CA ARG A 76 13.51 -4.60 0.15
C ARG A 76 14.16 -5.71 0.96
N SER A 77 13.45 -6.25 1.95
CA SER A 77 13.93 -7.37 2.77
C SER A 77 14.17 -8.61 1.92
N PHE A 78 13.32 -8.87 0.93
CA PHE A 78 13.46 -10.01 0.02
C PHE A 78 14.69 -9.89 -0.89
N PHE A 79 14.95 -8.68 -1.41
CA PHE A 79 16.10 -8.43 -2.30
C PHE A 79 17.38 -7.98 -1.56
N GLY A 80 17.35 -7.84 -0.23
CA GLY A 80 18.49 -7.32 0.54
C GLY A 80 18.85 -5.86 0.23
N ILE A 81 17.89 -5.03 -0.18
CA ILE A 81 18.12 -3.64 -0.58
C ILE A 81 18.23 -2.74 0.67
N PRO A 82 19.39 -2.12 0.95
CA PRO A 82 19.57 -1.30 2.15
C PRO A 82 18.75 -0.02 2.11
N GLY A 83 18.10 0.33 3.23
CA GLY A 83 17.61 1.70 3.53
C GLY A 83 16.53 1.75 4.61
N ASN A 84 15.79 2.86 4.68
CA ASN A 84 15.06 3.24 5.88
C ASN A 84 13.53 3.32 5.68
N PRO A 85 12.69 2.74 6.57
CA PRO A 85 11.23 2.87 6.49
C PRO A 85 10.71 4.31 6.49
N ALA A 86 11.45 5.28 7.08
CA ALA A 86 11.04 6.68 7.05
C ALA A 86 11.10 7.29 5.64
N GLU A 87 12.11 6.94 4.86
CA GLU A 87 12.21 7.35 3.45
C GLU A 87 11.13 6.67 2.61
N ASP A 88 10.87 5.39 2.87
CA ASP A 88 9.81 4.64 2.21
C ASP A 88 8.41 5.22 2.51
N CYS A 89 8.19 5.71 3.73
CA CYS A 89 6.97 6.43 4.10
C CYS A 89 6.84 7.74 3.33
N PHE A 90 7.92 8.53 3.21
CA PHE A 90 7.92 9.77 2.44
C PHE A 90 7.56 9.51 0.97
N PHE A 91 8.24 8.58 0.29
CA PHE A 91 7.93 8.24 -1.09
C PHE A 91 6.52 7.66 -1.27
N SER A 92 6.03 6.89 -0.30
CA SER A 92 4.67 6.33 -0.32
C SER A 92 3.59 7.40 -0.13
N CYS A 93 3.83 8.43 0.68
CA CYS A 93 2.89 9.54 0.91
C CYS A 93 2.73 10.46 -0.31
N PHE A 94 3.83 10.80 -0.99
CA PHE A 94 3.80 11.79 -2.09
C PHE A 94 3.61 11.17 -3.47
N CYS A 95 4.04 9.92 -3.67
CA CYS A 95 4.10 9.29 -4.99
C CYS A 95 3.65 7.82 -4.94
N MET A 96 2.64 7.50 -4.14
CA MET A 96 2.13 6.13 -3.95
C MET A 96 2.01 5.27 -5.23
N PRO A 97 1.36 5.72 -6.32
CA PRO A 97 1.24 4.90 -7.53
C PRO A 97 2.59 4.63 -8.21
N TYR A 98 3.52 5.59 -8.17
CA TYR A 98 4.87 5.40 -8.69
C TYR A 98 5.65 4.40 -7.83
N THR A 99 5.54 4.50 -6.51
CA THR A 99 6.15 3.56 -5.57
C THR A 99 5.65 2.13 -5.82
N ILE A 100 4.35 1.94 -6.05
CA ILE A 100 3.77 0.63 -6.40
C ILE A 100 4.27 0.14 -7.76
N ALA A 101 4.30 1.00 -8.78
CA ALA A 101 4.80 0.64 -10.10
C ALA A 101 6.28 0.24 -10.08
N GLN A 102 7.11 0.94 -9.30
CA GLN A 102 8.51 0.60 -9.10
C GLN A 102 8.67 -0.78 -8.45
N MET A 103 7.91 -1.05 -7.39
CA MET A 103 7.94 -2.37 -6.74
C MET A 103 7.49 -3.48 -7.69
N LYS A 104 6.45 -3.23 -8.50
CA LYS A 104 5.99 -4.18 -9.51
C LYS A 104 7.10 -4.53 -10.49
N ALA A 105 7.77 -3.52 -11.06
CA ALA A 105 8.86 -3.71 -12.01
C ALA A 105 10.04 -4.47 -11.38
N GLN A 106 10.34 -4.24 -10.11
CA GLN A 106 11.41 -4.96 -9.39
C GLN A 106 11.12 -6.45 -9.20
N VAL A 107 9.83 -6.84 -9.17
CA VAL A 107 9.39 -8.18 -8.80
C VAL A 107 8.84 -8.94 -10.02
N GLU A 108 8.71 -8.30 -11.17
CA GLU A 108 8.11 -8.86 -12.38
C GLU A 108 8.82 -10.13 -12.89
N ASP A 109 10.15 -10.17 -12.75
CA ASP A 109 10.98 -11.31 -13.13
C ASP A 109 10.99 -12.45 -12.09
N VAL A 110 10.48 -12.20 -10.87
CA VAL A 110 10.35 -13.23 -9.84
C VAL A 110 9.16 -14.12 -10.21
N PRO A 111 9.38 -15.43 -10.50
CA PRO A 111 8.27 -16.33 -10.80
C PRO A 111 7.33 -16.37 -9.59
N VAL A 112 6.03 -16.52 -9.82
CA VAL A 112 5.05 -16.68 -8.74
C VAL A 112 5.42 -17.95 -7.98
N THR A 113 6.11 -17.79 -6.84
CA THR A 113 6.65 -18.91 -6.07
C THR A 113 5.52 -19.74 -5.49
N ASP A 114 5.58 -21.06 -5.67
CA ASP A 114 4.87 -21.98 -4.80
C ASP A 114 5.30 -21.70 -3.35
N ILE A 115 4.32 -21.62 -2.45
CA ILE A 115 4.42 -21.14 -1.07
C ILE A 115 5.53 -21.86 -0.24
N SER A 116 6.09 -22.95 -0.75
CA SER A 116 7.08 -23.81 -0.11
C SER A 116 8.54 -23.31 -0.17
N SER A 117 8.89 -22.38 -1.07
CA SER A 117 10.29 -21.95 -1.27
C SER A 117 10.61 -20.54 -0.77
N LEU A 118 9.60 -19.79 -0.32
CA LEU A 118 9.81 -18.46 0.25
C LEU A 118 10.57 -18.60 1.58
N PRO A 119 11.68 -17.88 1.80
CA PRO A 119 12.33 -17.88 3.10
C PRO A 119 11.29 -17.47 4.14
N ALA A 120 11.08 -18.35 5.12
CA ALA A 120 10.23 -18.04 6.26
C ALA A 120 10.73 -16.72 6.85
N TYR A 121 9.79 -15.84 7.14
CA TYR A 121 10.02 -14.60 7.86
C TYR A 121 11.12 -14.81 8.93
N GLN A 122 12.23 -14.10 8.78
CA GLN A 122 13.19 -13.91 9.86
C GLN A 122 12.97 -12.47 10.32
N ALA A 123 12.09 -12.31 11.31
CA ALA A 123 12.20 -11.14 12.19
C ALA A 123 13.31 -11.35 13.21
#